data_AF-A0A9W8GGX1-F1
#
_entry.id   AF-A0A9W8GGX1-F1
#
_cell.length_a   1.000
_cell.length_b   1.000
_cell.length_c   1.000
_cell.angle_alpha   90.00
_cell.angle_beta   90.00
_cell.angle_gamma   90.00
#
_symmetry.space_group_name_H-M   'P 1'
#
loop_
_entity.id
_entity.type
_entity.pdbx_description
1 polymer ?
#
loop_
_entity_poly.entity_id
_entity_poly.type
_entity_poly.pdbx_seq_one_letter_code
_entity_poly.pdbx_strand_id
1 'polypeptide(L)'
;MGNESFYFSRQTLIEERLKEIAGGEFADIILANYDFGYGAECVGVSWDITCDQLLIVAKYIGGYGLAAICKVLAREYRSKSSGFPDLCLWNSVTEKVMFVEVKGPKDKLSDSQRDWIDILISNGISVEVCLVREGDARDHEEP
;
A
#
# COMPACT_ATOMS: atom_id res chain seq x y z
N MET A 1 -3.72 -7.71 -17.44
CA MET A 1 -2.99 -7.52 -16.18
C MET A 1 -2.83 -8.90 -15.53
N GLY A 2 -1.63 -9.28 -15.06
CA GLY A 2 -1.45 -10.55 -14.33
C GLY A 2 -0.93 -11.78 -15.11
N ASN A 3 -0.34 -11.60 -16.30
CA ASN A 3 0.55 -12.60 -16.92
C ASN A 3 1.96 -12.00 -16.94
N GLU A 4 3.01 -12.82 -16.83
CA GLU A 4 4.42 -12.39 -16.86
C GLU A 4 4.72 -11.47 -18.05
N SER A 5 4.05 -11.67 -19.19
CA SER A 5 4.22 -10.84 -20.39
C SER A 5 3.77 -9.38 -20.23
N PHE A 6 2.93 -9.04 -19.25
CA PHE A 6 2.43 -7.67 -19.08
C PHE A 6 3.58 -6.69 -18.82
N TYR A 7 4.44 -7.02 -17.85
CA TYR A 7 5.57 -6.19 -17.50
C TYR A 7 6.57 -6.13 -18.65
N PHE A 8 6.99 -7.29 -19.18
CA PHE A 8 8.01 -7.32 -20.23
C PHE A 8 7.58 -6.60 -21.51
N SER A 9 6.31 -6.70 -21.91
CA SER A 9 5.79 -5.98 -23.09
C SER A 9 5.69 -4.46 -22.92
N ARG A 10 5.77 -3.96 -21.69
CA ARG A 10 5.65 -2.52 -21.35
C ARG A 10 6.81 -2.02 -20.51
N GLN A 11 7.91 -2.77 -20.46
CA GLN A 11 8.97 -2.57 -19.48
C GLN A 11 9.53 -1.15 -19.54
N THR A 12 9.80 -0.63 -20.74
CA THR A 12 10.28 0.75 -20.93
C THR A 12 9.31 1.76 -20.32
N LEU A 13 8.03 1.71 -20.70
CA LEU A 13 7.00 2.63 -20.20
C LEU A 13 6.80 2.52 -18.68
N ILE A 14 6.86 1.30 -18.13
CA ILE A 14 6.73 1.08 -16.70
C ILE A 14 7.94 1.65 -15.96
N GLU A 15 9.16 1.33 -16.40
CA GLU A 15 10.38 1.81 -15.73
C GLU A 15 10.55 3.33 -15.85
N GLU A 16 10.11 3.95 -16.94
CA GLU A 16 10.02 5.41 -17.08
C GLU A 16 9.05 6.01 -16.04
N ARG A 17 7.82 5.50 -15.97
CA ARG A 17 6.83 5.95 -14.98
C ARG A 17 7.31 5.73 -13.55
N LEU A 18 7.98 4.62 -13.26
CA LEU A 18 8.55 4.36 -11.94
C LEU A 18 9.66 5.36 -11.58
N LYS A 19 10.45 5.83 -12.54
CA LYS A 19 11.45 6.89 -12.31
C LYS A 19 10.80 8.24 -12.02
N GLU A 20 9.74 8.61 -12.75
CA GLU A 20 8.96 9.83 -12.49
C GLU A 20 8.39 9.81 -11.06
N ILE A 21 7.76 8.68 -10.67
CA ILE A 21 7.24 8.48 -9.31
C ILE A 21 8.36 8.58 -8.27
N ALA A 22 9.48 7.88 -8.47
CA ALA A 22 10.63 7.94 -7.56
C ALA A 22 11.24 9.35 -7.46
N GLY A 23 11.18 10.13 -8.54
CA GLY A 23 11.66 11.51 -8.63
C GLY A 23 10.76 12.54 -7.94
N GLY A 24 9.57 12.16 -7.48
CA GLY A 24 8.66 13.03 -6.75
C GLY A 24 7.46 13.55 -7.55
N GLU A 25 7.30 13.13 -8.80
CA GLU A 25 6.20 13.57 -9.67
C GLU A 25 4.86 12.89 -9.34
N PHE A 26 4.83 12.06 -8.30
CA PHE A 26 3.66 11.24 -7.94
C PHE A 26 2.41 12.07 -7.63
N ALA A 27 2.54 13.27 -7.07
CA ALA A 27 1.38 14.11 -6.72
C ALA A 27 0.63 14.57 -7.98
N ASP A 28 1.36 15.10 -8.96
CA ASP A 28 0.78 15.56 -10.24
C ASP A 28 0.21 14.38 -11.04
N ILE A 29 0.91 13.24 -11.03
CA ILE A 29 0.43 12.01 -11.65
C ILE A 29 -0.88 11.54 -11.00
N ILE A 30 -0.97 11.54 -9.67
CA ILE A 30 -2.20 11.16 -8.94
C ILE A 30 -3.34 12.09 -9.31
N LEU A 31 -3.14 13.41 -9.21
CA LEU A 31 -4.17 14.41 -9.52
C LEU A 31 -4.71 14.24 -10.94
N ALA A 32 -3.81 14.19 -11.93
CA ALA A 32 -4.19 14.08 -13.33
C ALA A 32 -4.98 12.78 -13.62
N ASN A 33 -4.59 11.65 -13.01
CA ASN A 33 -5.29 10.38 -13.23
C ASN A 33 -6.60 10.29 -12.44
N TYR A 34 -6.68 10.90 -11.26
CA TYR A 34 -7.92 10.95 -10.48
C TYR A 34 -8.98 11.75 -11.23
N ASP A 35 -8.63 12.95 -11.71
CA ASP A 35 -9.56 13.82 -12.46
C ASP A 35 -9.99 13.20 -13.79
N PHE A 36 -9.05 12.61 -14.54
CA PHE A 36 -9.34 11.98 -15.82
C PHE A 36 -10.18 10.70 -15.68
N GLY A 37 -9.91 9.90 -14.65
CA GLY A 37 -10.44 8.55 -14.49
C GLY A 37 -11.65 8.42 -13.56
N TYR A 38 -12.03 9.47 -12.84
CA TYR A 38 -13.01 9.39 -11.76
C TYR A 38 -14.31 8.67 -12.18
N GLY A 39 -14.68 7.65 -11.41
CA GLY A 39 -15.88 6.85 -11.65
C GLY A 39 -15.74 5.76 -12.73
N ALA A 40 -14.59 5.65 -13.40
CA ALA A 40 -14.35 4.57 -14.36
C ALA A 40 -14.09 3.22 -13.66
N GLU A 41 -14.55 2.13 -14.26
CA GLU A 41 -14.19 0.78 -13.81
C GLU A 41 -12.75 0.46 -14.23
N CYS A 42 -11.83 0.46 -13.27
CA CYS A 42 -10.42 0.14 -13.47
C CYS A 42 -9.95 -0.90 -12.47
N VAL A 43 -9.27 -1.94 -12.96
CA VAL A 43 -8.71 -3.00 -12.12
C VAL A 43 -7.69 -2.40 -11.14
N GLY A 44 -7.88 -2.68 -9.85
CA GLY A 44 -7.00 -2.20 -8.79
C GLY A 44 -7.29 -0.78 -8.29
N VAL A 45 -8.41 -0.17 -8.69
CA VAL A 45 -8.83 1.17 -8.23
C VAL A 45 -10.15 1.05 -7.48
N SER A 46 -10.22 1.66 -6.29
CA SER A 46 -11.47 1.95 -5.59
C SER A 46 -11.64 3.47 -5.48
N TRP A 47 -12.82 3.97 -5.83
CA TRP A 47 -13.18 5.39 -5.75
C TRP A 47 -13.74 5.81 -4.38
N ASP A 48 -13.77 4.90 -3.40
CA ASP A 48 -14.19 5.20 -2.03
C ASP A 48 -13.13 6.03 -1.27
N ILE A 49 -11.91 6.12 -1.81
CA ILE A 49 -10.83 6.93 -1.28
C ILE A 49 -10.80 8.27 -2.01
N THR A 50 -10.76 9.36 -1.23
CA THR A 50 -10.67 10.72 -1.79
C THR A 50 -9.27 11.00 -2.34
N CYS A 51 -9.19 11.91 -3.32
CA CYS A 51 -7.90 12.33 -3.87
C CYS A 51 -6.97 12.92 -2.79
N ASP A 52 -7.52 13.72 -1.87
CA ASP A 52 -6.74 14.31 -0.77
C ASP A 52 -6.12 13.26 0.16
N GLN A 53 -6.90 12.23 0.53
CA GLN A 53 -6.36 11.11 1.33
C GLN A 53 -5.24 10.38 0.59
N LEU A 54 -5.43 10.14 -0.71
CA LEU A 54 -4.42 9.47 -1.54
C LEU A 54 -3.13 10.29 -1.62
N LEU A 55 -3.22 11.62 -1.78
CA LEU A 55 -2.08 12.52 -1.82
C LEU A 55 -1.33 12.59 -0.48
N ILE A 56 -2.05 12.61 0.64
CA ILE A 56 -1.45 12.59 1.99
C ILE A 56 -0.65 11.30 2.19
N VAL A 57 -1.27 10.15 1.90
CA VAL A 57 -0.61 8.85 2.05
C VAL A 57 0.59 8.75 1.11
N ALA A 58 0.45 9.15 -0.16
CA ALA A 58 1.53 9.16 -1.14
C ALA A 58 2.71 10.04 -0.68
N LYS A 59 2.43 11.24 -0.15
CA LYS A 59 3.45 12.13 0.41
C LYS A 59 4.26 11.44 1.51
N TYR A 60 3.58 10.77 2.44
CA TYR A 60 4.23 10.16 3.60
C TYR A 60 4.89 8.81 3.31
N ILE A 61 4.48 8.09 2.27
CA ILE A 61 5.23 6.94 1.74
C ILE A 61 6.49 7.42 1.02
N GLY A 62 6.38 8.50 0.25
CA GLY A 62 7.45 9.05 -0.56
C GLY A 62 7.66 8.31 -1.89
N GLY A 63 8.34 8.98 -2.83
CA GLY A 63 8.48 8.51 -4.22
C GLY A 63 9.12 7.13 -4.36
N TYR A 64 10.22 6.85 -3.64
CA TYR A 64 10.90 5.55 -3.70
C TYR A 64 10.01 4.40 -3.21
N GLY A 65 9.32 4.59 -2.09
CA GLY A 65 8.39 3.59 -1.54
C GLY A 65 7.21 3.33 -2.48
N LEU A 66 6.63 4.39 -3.04
CA LEU A 66 5.56 4.28 -4.04
C LEU A 66 6.02 3.52 -5.28
N ALA A 67 7.18 3.88 -5.84
CA ALA A 67 7.75 3.20 -7.00
C ALA A 67 8.00 1.72 -6.72
N ALA A 68 8.49 1.37 -5.53
CA ALA A 68 8.68 -0.03 -5.14
C ALA A 68 7.37 -0.83 -5.12
N ILE A 69 6.32 -0.30 -4.48
CA ILE A 69 4.98 -0.92 -4.45
C ILE A 69 4.43 -1.08 -5.87
N CYS A 70 4.47 -0.02 -6.68
CA CYS A 70 4.01 -0.05 -8.06
C CYS A 70 4.77 -1.06 -8.92
N LYS A 71 6.09 -1.20 -8.72
CA LYS A 71 6.92 -2.17 -9.45
C LYS A 71 6.51 -3.60 -9.14
N VAL A 72 6.27 -3.93 -7.87
CA VAL A 72 5.78 -5.25 -7.44
C VAL A 72 4.44 -5.56 -8.11
N LEU A 73 3.49 -4.63 -8.04
CA LEU A 73 2.17 -4.80 -8.66
C LEU A 73 2.25 -4.91 -10.19
N ALA A 74 3.13 -4.16 -10.84
CA ALA A 74 3.31 -4.21 -12.29
C ALA A 74 3.89 -5.56 -12.75
N ARG A 75 4.79 -6.17 -11.98
CA ARG A 75 5.41 -7.46 -12.30
C ARG A 75 4.52 -8.65 -11.97
N GLU A 76 3.86 -8.60 -10.82
CA GLU A 76 3.28 -9.76 -10.17
C GLU A 76 1.83 -9.54 -9.70
N TYR A 77 1.05 -8.79 -10.48
CA TYR A 77 -0.30 -8.38 -10.07
C TYR A 77 -1.17 -9.52 -9.49
N ARG A 78 -1.20 -10.71 -10.11
CA ARG A 78 -2.06 -11.82 -9.64
C ARG A 78 -1.65 -12.38 -8.29
N SER A 79 -0.35 -12.50 -8.02
CA SER A 79 0.15 -13.05 -6.75
C SER A 79 0.26 -11.98 -5.66
N LYS A 80 0.34 -10.71 -6.06
CA LYS A 80 0.53 -9.57 -5.15
C LYS A 80 -0.69 -8.67 -4.99
N SER A 81 -1.82 -8.98 -5.63
CA SER A 81 -3.09 -8.29 -5.40
C SER A 81 -3.74 -8.61 -4.05
N SER A 82 -3.14 -9.50 -3.26
CA SER A 82 -3.60 -9.87 -1.92
C SER A 82 -2.43 -9.88 -0.93
N GLY A 83 -2.75 -9.79 0.36
CA GLY A 83 -1.78 -9.87 1.45
C GLY A 83 -1.08 -8.54 1.77
N PHE A 84 -1.48 -7.44 1.14
CA PHE A 84 -1.11 -6.10 1.58
C PHE A 84 -1.72 -5.85 2.98
N PRO A 85 -1.04 -5.13 3.90
CA PRO A 85 -1.54 -4.95 5.26
C PRO A 85 -2.94 -4.36 5.36
N ASP A 86 -3.69 -4.78 6.38
CA ASP A 86 -5.11 -4.43 6.57
C ASP A 86 -5.37 -2.93 6.76
N LEU A 87 -4.51 -2.23 7.50
CA LEU A 87 -4.69 -0.83 7.86
C LEU A 87 -3.56 0.04 7.31
N CYS A 88 -3.92 1.25 6.89
CA CYS A 88 -3.00 2.35 6.60
C CYS A 88 -3.28 3.48 7.60
N LEU A 89 -2.33 3.72 8.50
CA LEU A 89 -2.37 4.79 9.49
C LEU A 89 -1.44 5.91 9.02
N TRP A 90 -1.84 7.16 9.25
CA TRP A 90 -0.94 8.30 9.06
C TRP A 90 -1.10 9.31 10.18
N ASN A 91 -0.04 10.08 10.41
CA ASN A 91 -0.04 11.15 11.38
C ASN A 91 0.43 12.45 10.70
N SER A 92 -0.46 13.44 10.67
CA SER A 92 -0.21 14.72 10.00
C SER A 92 0.79 15.61 10.74
N VAL A 93 1.00 15.39 12.02
CA VAL A 93 1.97 16.14 12.84
C VAL A 93 3.39 15.60 12.61
N THR A 94 3.55 14.28 12.54
CA THR A 94 4.86 13.66 12.33
C THR A 94 5.18 13.40 10.87
N GLU A 95 4.21 13.60 9.98
CA GLU A 95 4.29 13.33 8.54
C GLU A 95 4.72 11.89 8.22
N LYS A 96 4.22 10.93 8.99
CA LYS A 96 4.54 9.51 8.84
C LYS A 96 3.33 8.69 8.47
N VAL A 97 3.58 7.64 7.69
CA VAL A 97 2.66 6.55 7.40
C VAL A 97 3.14 5.26 8.07
N MET A 98 2.19 4.44 8.50
CA MET A 98 2.45 3.09 9.01
C MET A 98 1.37 2.16 8.48
N PHE A 99 1.78 1.03 7.93
CA PHE A 99 0.86 -0.05 7.60
C PHE A 99 0.76 -1.03 8.78
N VAL A 100 -0.42 -1.59 9.02
CA VAL A 100 -0.63 -2.52 10.12
C VAL A 100 -1.38 -3.74 9.63
N GLU A 101 -0.81 -4.91 9.90
CA GLU A 101 -1.46 -6.20 9.66
C GLU A 101 -2.07 -6.69 10.98
N VAL A 102 -3.37 -6.92 11.01
CA VAL A 102 -4.10 -7.30 12.24
C VAL A 102 -4.25 -8.82 12.28
N LYS A 103 -3.99 -9.41 13.45
CA LYS A 103 -4.13 -10.85 13.66
C LYS A 103 -4.91 -11.14 14.93
N GLY A 104 -5.93 -12.00 14.81
CA GLY A 104 -6.62 -12.56 15.95
C GLY A 104 -5.71 -13.51 16.75
N PRO A 105 -6.17 -13.97 17.93
CA PRO A 105 -5.35 -14.76 18.86
C PRO A 105 -4.76 -16.06 18.28
N LYS A 106 -5.40 -16.62 17.26
CA LYS A 106 -5.01 -17.89 16.61
C LYS A 106 -4.52 -17.71 15.18
N ASP A 107 -4.51 -16.48 14.68
CA ASP A 107 -4.13 -16.21 13.31
C ASP A 107 -2.62 -16.13 13.16
N LYS A 108 -2.14 -16.56 12.00
CA LYS A 108 -0.75 -16.43 11.61
C LYS A 108 -0.67 -15.58 10.35
N LEU A 109 0.49 -14.95 10.15
CA LEU A 109 0.82 -14.37 8.86
C LEU A 109 0.80 -15.45 7.78
N SER A 110 0.14 -15.17 6.66
CA SER A 110 0.32 -15.92 5.41
C SER A 110 1.66 -15.57 4.77
N ASP A 111 2.11 -16.40 3.82
CA ASP A 111 3.36 -16.14 3.10
C ASP A 111 3.27 -14.86 2.26
N SER A 112 2.12 -14.61 1.60
CA SER A 112 1.89 -13.35 0.87
C SER A 112 1.96 -12.11 1.76
N GLN A 113 1.49 -12.21 3.02
CA GLN A 113 1.60 -11.11 3.99
C GLN A 113 3.03 -10.89 4.44
N ARG A 114 3.78 -11.97 4.72
CA ARG A 114 5.22 -11.86 5.03
C ARG A 114 5.98 -11.18 3.90
N ASP A 115 5.73 -11.59 2.66
CA ASP A 115 6.37 -10.98 1.50
C ASP A 115 6.09 -9.48 1.42
N TRP A 116 4.83 -9.06 1.59
CA TRP A 116 4.48 -7.63 1.55
C TRP A 116 5.12 -6.85 2.69
N ILE A 117 5.14 -7.41 3.91
CA ILE A 117 5.83 -6.80 5.06
C ILE A 117 7.32 -6.61 4.73
N ASP A 118 7.99 -7.63 4.20
CA ASP A 118 9.41 -7.58 3.85
C ASP A 118 9.68 -6.54 2.75
N ILE A 119 8.83 -6.48 1.72
CA ILE A 119 8.91 -5.47 0.64
C ILE A 119 8.77 -4.07 1.22
N LEU A 120 7.76 -3.82 2.06
CA LEU A 120 7.50 -2.50 2.62
C LEU A 120 8.67 -2.04 3.52
N ILE A 121 9.10 -2.89 4.46
CA ILE A 121 10.22 -2.58 5.37
C ILE A 121 11.52 -2.35 4.59
N SER A 122 11.82 -3.20 3.60
CA SER A 122 13.03 -3.05 2.77
C SER A 122 13.05 -1.75 1.95
N ASN A 123 11.90 -1.11 1.76
CA ASN A 123 11.77 0.17 1.07
C ASN A 123 11.51 1.34 2.04
N GLY A 124 11.80 1.17 3.33
CA GLY A 124 11.73 2.24 4.33
C GLY A 124 10.31 2.58 4.80
N ILE A 125 9.33 1.75 4.48
CA ILE A 125 7.94 1.95 4.87
C ILE A 125 7.70 1.22 6.19
N SER A 126 7.15 1.93 7.18
CA SER A 126 6.90 1.36 8.51
C SER A 126 5.73 0.38 8.46
N VAL A 127 5.93 -0.80 9.04
CA VAL A 127 4.90 -1.84 9.15
C VAL A 127 4.91 -2.43 10.56
N GLU A 128 3.72 -2.70 11.10
CA GLU A 128 3.54 -3.37 12.39
C GLU A 128 2.56 -4.55 12.28
N VAL A 129 2.70 -5.53 13.17
CA VAL A 129 1.73 -6.63 13.30
C VAL A 129 0.97 -6.45 14.61
N CYS A 130 -0.32 -6.15 14.52
CA CYS A 130 -1.20 -5.95 15.67
C CYS A 130 -1.87 -7.26 16.08
N LEU A 131 -1.41 -7.85 17.20
CA LEU A 131 -2.02 -9.04 17.79
C LEU A 131 -3.19 -8.62 18.69
N VAL A 132 -4.41 -8.94 18.28
CA VAL A 132 -5.62 -8.73 19.09
C VAL A 132 -5.77 -9.88 20.07
N ARG A 133 -5.95 -9.56 21.35
CA ARG A 133 -6.24 -10.53 22.41
C ARG A 133 -7.70 -10.44 22.79
N GLU A 134 -8.31 -11.59 23.09
CA GLU A 134 -9.59 -11.61 23.78
C GLU A 134 -9.38 -11.03 25.18
N GLY A 135 -10.12 -9.97 25.51
CA GLY A 135 -10.19 -9.47 26.89
C GLY A 135 -11.10 -10.37 27.70
N ASP A 136 -10.65 -10.82 28.86
CA ASP A 136 -11.57 -11.38 29.85
C ASP A 136 -12.47 -10.24 30.33
N ALA A 137 -13.79 -10.44 30.34
CA ALA A 137 -14.79 -9.44 30.75
C ALA A 137 -14.72 -9.05 32.25
N ARG A 138 -13.59 -9.30 32.93
CA ARG A 138 -13.36 -9.09 34.37
C ARG A 138 -12.28 -8.04 34.67
N ASP A 139 -11.65 -7.43 33.67
CA ASP A 139 -10.59 -6.42 33.88
C ASP A 139 -11.12 -4.96 34.01
N HIS A 140 -12.43 -4.79 34.23
CA HIS A 140 -13.04 -3.50 34.59
C HIS A 140 -13.57 -3.51 36.04
N GLU A 141 -12.73 -3.87 36.99
CA GLU A 141 -12.84 -3.35 38.36
C GLU A 141 -11.56 -2.55 38.64
N GLU A 142 -11.63 -1.24 38.38
CA GLU A 142 -10.69 -0.27 38.97
C GLU A 142 -11.13 0.07 40.41
N PRO A 143 -10.20 0.54 41.26
CA PRO A 143 -10.11 0.24 42.69
C PRO A 143 -11.14 0.92 43.61
#